data_AF-A0A1V3WTB6-F1
#
_entry.id   AF-A0A1V3WTB6-F1
#
_cell.length_a   1.000
_cell.length_b   1.000
_cell.length_c   1.000
_cell.angle_alpha   90.00
_cell.angle_beta   90.00
_cell.angle_gamma   90.00
#
_symmetry.space_group_name_H-M   'P 1'
#
loop_
_entity.id
_entity.type
_entity.pdbx_description
1 polymer ?
#
loop_
_entity_poly.entity_id
_entity_poly.type
_entity_poly.pdbx_seq_one_letter_code
_entity_poly.pdbx_strand_id
1 'polypeptide(L)'
;MSYVIATAELLAAAAADVMGIGSSLDAANSAAAVPITRVFAAAGDEVSAAIAALFSSHGQAYQSVSAQVAAFQTQFVRALTNAGASYASAEAANVSPLQALEEGLLGVINAPTNLLLSRPLIGNGTNGTPGPGKTAGLAGSYGATVAMADRA
;
A
#
# COMPACT_ATOMS: atom_id res chain seq x y z
N MET A 1 8.60 25.71 -12.36
CA MET A 1 7.81 25.26 -11.20
C MET A 1 7.91 23.75 -11.15
N SER A 2 8.40 23.15 -10.05
CA SER A 2 8.33 21.71 -9.85
C SER A 2 6.97 21.35 -9.24
N TYR A 3 6.36 20.27 -9.72
CA TYR A 3 5.17 19.69 -9.12
C TYR A 3 5.57 18.42 -8.37
N VAL A 4 4.95 18.19 -7.22
CA VAL A 4 5.08 16.93 -6.47
C VAL A 4 3.77 16.17 -6.67
N ILE A 5 3.88 14.92 -7.14
CA ILE A 5 2.76 14.01 -7.34
C ILE A 5 2.92 12.88 -6.32
N ALA A 6 1.85 12.57 -5.58
CA ALA A 6 1.78 11.42 -4.69
C ALA A 6 0.52 10.61 -5.03
N THR A 7 0.69 9.31 -5.22
CA THR A 7 -0.40 8.35 -5.39
C THR A 7 -0.27 7.25 -4.35
N ALA A 8 -1.36 6.53 -4.06
CA ALA A 8 -1.33 5.41 -3.12
C ALA A 8 -0.27 4.37 -3.50
N GLU A 9 -0.15 4.05 -4.79
CA GLU A 9 0.84 3.11 -5.33
C GLU A 9 2.28 3.60 -5.11
N LEU A 10 2.57 4.89 -5.38
CA LEU A 10 3.91 5.44 -5.17
C LEU A 10 4.32 5.43 -3.70
N LEU A 11 3.37 5.67 -2.78
CA LEU A 11 3.63 5.61 -1.35
C LEU A 11 3.85 4.18 -0.86
N ALA A 12 3.13 3.20 -1.42
CA ALA A 12 3.34 1.79 -1.13
C ALA A 12 4.72 1.30 -1.61
N ALA A 13 5.11 1.66 -2.84
CA ALA A 13 6.44 1.36 -3.38
C ALA A 13 7.55 1.99 -2.52
N ALA A 14 7.43 3.28 -2.17
CA ALA A 14 8.38 3.95 -1.30
C ALA A 14 8.49 3.29 0.09
N ALA A 15 7.37 2.82 0.66
CA ALA A 15 7.39 2.10 1.94
C ALA A 15 8.19 0.79 1.84
N ALA A 16 8.02 0.05 0.74
CA ALA A 16 8.75 -1.19 0.48
C ALA A 16 10.26 -0.93 0.29
N ASP A 17 10.62 0.10 -0.47
CA ASP A 17 12.03 0.50 -0.68
C ASP A 17 12.69 0.86 0.65
N VAL A 18 12.04 1.67 1.47
CA VAL A 18 12.57 2.06 2.77
C VAL A 18 12.70 0.86 3.70
N MET A 19 11.77 -0.10 3.65
CA MET A 19 11.89 -1.35 4.40
C MET A 19 13.11 -2.18 3.96
N GLY A 20 13.37 -2.25 2.65
CA GLY A 20 14.56 -2.91 2.09
C GLY A 20 15.87 -2.24 2.52
N ILE A 21 15.91 -0.91 2.54
CA ILE A 21 17.05 -0.14 3.08
C ILE A 21 17.26 -0.46 4.56
N GLY A 22 16.19 -0.54 5.35
CA GLY A 22 16.27 -0.84 6.78
C GLY A 22 16.85 -2.21 7.08
N SER A 23 16.38 -3.23 6.35
CA SER A 23 16.94 -4.58 6.43
C SER A 23 18.44 -4.61 6.13
N SER A 24 18.87 -3.90 5.07
CA SER A 24 20.28 -3.80 4.69
C SER A 24 21.11 -3.10 5.78
N LEU A 25 20.56 -2.05 6.38
CA LEU A 25 21.21 -1.29 7.44
C LEU A 25 21.34 -2.10 8.74
N ASP A 26 20.29 -2.84 9.11
CA ASP A 26 20.31 -3.75 10.27
C ASP A 26 21.36 -4.85 10.11
N ALA A 27 21.44 -5.46 8.92
CA ALA A 27 22.47 -6.44 8.60
C ALA A 27 23.88 -5.86 8.73
N ALA A 28 24.10 -4.66 8.17
CA ALA A 28 25.39 -3.97 8.26
C ALA A 28 25.76 -3.60 9.70
N ASN A 29 24.81 -3.06 10.48
CA ASN A 29 25.03 -2.69 11.87
C ASN A 29 25.32 -3.90 12.75
N SER A 30 24.65 -5.03 12.51
CA SER A 30 24.90 -6.29 13.18
C SER A 30 26.30 -6.82 12.86
N ALA A 31 26.70 -6.85 11.59
CA ALA A 31 28.04 -7.27 11.17
C ALA A 31 29.14 -6.38 11.77
N ALA A 32 28.89 -5.07 11.89
CA ALA A 32 29.82 -4.12 12.47
C ALA A 32 29.88 -4.16 14.00
N ALA A 33 28.88 -4.72 14.69
CA ALA A 33 28.73 -4.60 16.14
C ALA A 33 29.97 -5.03 16.93
N VAL A 34 30.53 -6.21 16.63
CA VAL A 34 31.72 -6.71 17.30
C VAL A 34 33.00 -5.94 16.91
N PRO A 35 33.36 -5.80 15.63
CA PRO A 35 34.65 -5.21 15.25
C PRO A 35 34.79 -3.74 15.67
N ILE A 36 33.70 -2.96 15.77
CA ILE A 36 33.79 -1.55 16.17
C ILE A 36 33.71 -1.33 17.68
N THR A 37 33.19 -2.30 18.45
CA THR A 37 33.05 -2.18 19.92
C THR A 37 34.14 -2.90 20.70
N ARG A 38 34.96 -3.72 20.02
CA ARG A 38 36.06 -4.49 20.59
C ARG A 38 37.37 -4.19 19.88
N VAL A 39 37.72 -2.92 19.84
CA VAL A 39 38.99 -2.46 19.25
C VAL A 39 40.12 -2.83 20.21
N PHE A 40 41.16 -3.48 19.69
CA PHE A 40 42.35 -3.83 20.46
C PHE A 40 43.38 -2.69 20.43
N ALA A 41 44.16 -2.57 21.51
CA ALA A 41 45.30 -1.67 21.54
C ALA A 41 46.35 -2.12 20.51
N ALA A 42 46.89 -1.17 19.74
CA ALA A 42 47.90 -1.45 18.72
C ALA A 42 49.25 -1.89 19.32
N ALA A 43 49.55 -1.42 20.54
CA ALA A 43 50.73 -1.78 21.33
C ALA A 43 50.40 -1.79 22.84
N GLY A 44 51.37 -2.19 23.66
CA GLY A 44 51.21 -2.35 25.11
C GLY A 44 51.33 -1.06 25.93
N ASP A 45 51.33 0.10 25.29
CA ASP A 45 51.44 1.41 25.94
C ASP A 45 50.07 2.02 26.28
N GLU A 46 50.08 2.99 27.20
CA GLU A 46 48.87 3.65 27.70
C GLU A 46 48.14 4.46 26.62
N VAL A 47 48.86 5.02 25.63
CA VAL A 47 48.25 5.80 24.55
C VAL A 47 47.48 4.88 23.61
N SER A 48 48.07 3.74 23.22
CA SER A 48 47.39 2.71 22.43
C SER A 48 46.15 2.16 23.13
N ALA A 49 46.24 1.92 24.45
CA ALA A 49 45.11 1.48 25.25
C ALA A 49 43.99 2.54 25.31
N ALA A 50 44.34 3.81 25.52
CA ALA A 50 43.38 4.91 25.56
C ALA A 50 42.67 5.11 24.20
N ILE A 51 43.40 5.01 23.09
CA ILE A 51 42.83 5.11 21.74
C ILE A 51 41.85 3.94 21.48
N ALA A 52 42.22 2.72 21.81
CA ALA A 52 41.35 1.55 21.65
C ALA A 52 40.07 1.66 22.50
N ALA A 53 40.19 2.16 23.73
CA ALA A 53 39.05 2.42 24.60
C ALA A 53 38.11 3.51 24.03
N LEU A 54 38.68 4.61 23.51
CA LEU A 54 37.92 5.69 22.87
C LEU A 54 37.09 5.17 21.69
N PHE A 55 37.72 4.44 20.76
CA PHE A 55 37.00 3.91 19.59
C PHE A 55 35.97 2.85 19.97
N SER A 56 36.28 1.98 20.93
CA SER A 56 35.31 1.00 21.43
C SER A 56 34.08 1.68 22.05
N SER A 57 34.29 2.73 22.85
CA SER A 57 33.20 3.55 23.40
C SER A 57 32.39 4.26 22.31
N HIS A 58 33.05 4.77 21.27
CA HIS A 58 32.38 5.38 20.14
C HIS A 58 31.53 4.36 19.37
N GLY A 59 32.05 3.15 19.15
CA GLY A 59 31.31 2.04 18.54
C GLY A 59 30.07 1.65 19.34
N GLN A 60 30.14 1.66 20.68
CA GLN A 60 28.99 1.39 21.54
C GLN A 60 27.93 2.49 21.44
N ALA A 61 28.35 3.76 21.44
CA ALA A 61 27.45 4.89 21.24
C ALA A 61 26.77 4.82 19.86
N TYR A 62 27.53 4.51 18.81
CA TYR A 62 27.00 4.29 17.46
C TYR A 62 25.92 3.20 17.46
N GLN A 63 26.18 2.03 18.06
CA GLN A 63 25.19 0.93 18.13
C GLN A 63 23.91 1.34 18.87
N SER A 64 24.03 2.13 19.94
CA SER A 64 22.88 2.66 20.66
C SER A 64 22.04 3.63 19.82
N VAL A 65 22.68 4.44 18.97
CA VAL A 65 21.97 5.35 18.05
C VAL A 65 21.36 4.57 16.89
N SER A 66 22.08 3.61 16.31
CA SER A 66 21.58 2.76 15.22
C SER A 66 20.30 2.02 15.62
N ALA A 67 20.20 1.53 16.85
CA ALA A 67 18.97 0.93 17.36
C ALA A 67 17.78 1.91 17.41
N GLN A 68 18.03 3.17 17.77
CA GLN A 68 17.00 4.22 17.77
C GLN A 68 16.57 4.57 16.34
N VAL A 69 17.52 4.62 15.41
CA VAL A 69 17.24 4.86 13.98
C VAL A 69 16.41 3.72 13.38
N ALA A 70 16.70 2.46 13.71
CA ALA A 70 15.89 1.32 13.25
C ALA A 70 14.43 1.40 13.75
N ALA A 71 14.24 1.82 15.01
CA ALA A 71 12.90 2.05 15.56
C ALA A 71 12.17 3.19 14.84
N PHE A 72 12.87 4.30 14.58
CA PHE A 72 12.33 5.42 13.80
C PHE A 72 11.95 4.99 12.37
N GLN A 73 12.81 4.23 11.70
CA GLN A 73 12.55 3.74 10.34
C GLN A 73 11.30 2.86 10.29
N THR A 74 11.10 2.01 11.30
CA THR A 74 9.87 1.22 11.45
C THR A 74 8.63 2.11 11.55
N GLN A 75 8.70 3.19 12.34
CA GLN A 75 7.61 4.15 12.46
C GLN A 75 7.37 4.91 11.16
N PHE A 76 8.44 5.28 10.46
CA PHE A 76 8.35 6.00 9.19
C PHE A 76 7.71 5.15 8.09
N VAL A 77 8.06 3.87 7.98
CA VAL A 77 7.40 2.92 7.05
C VAL A 77 5.91 2.83 7.36
N ARG A 78 5.53 2.69 8.64
CA ARG A 78 4.11 2.67 9.05
C ARG A 78 3.39 3.96 8.66
N ALA A 79 4.03 5.12 8.84
CA ALA A 79 3.46 6.40 8.45
C ALA A 79 3.22 6.49 6.93
N LEU A 80 4.18 6.04 6.11
CA LEU A 80 4.04 5.96 4.66
C LEU A 80 2.90 5.04 4.23
N THR A 81 2.81 3.84 4.82
CA THR A 81 1.72 2.90 4.54
C THR A 81 0.35 3.50 4.89
N ASN A 82 0.24 4.16 6.04
CA ASN A 82 -1.00 4.81 6.46
C ASN A 82 -1.38 5.99 5.55
N ALA A 83 -0.39 6.76 5.08
CA ALA A 83 -0.61 7.81 4.10
C ALA A 83 -1.13 7.23 2.78
N GLY A 84 -0.51 6.15 2.27
CA GLY A 84 -0.97 5.45 1.07
C GLY A 84 -2.42 4.98 1.18
N ALA A 85 -2.80 4.39 2.32
CA ALA A 85 -4.19 4.00 2.60
C ALA A 85 -5.15 5.20 2.64
N SER A 86 -4.70 6.33 3.17
CA SER A 86 -5.50 7.56 3.21
C SER A 86 -5.77 8.10 1.80
N TYR A 87 -4.76 8.14 0.93
CA TYR A 87 -4.94 8.52 -0.47
C TYR A 87 -5.88 7.57 -1.23
N ALA A 88 -5.72 6.25 -1.05
CA ALA A 88 -6.62 5.26 -1.64
C ALA A 88 -8.08 5.43 -1.15
N SER A 89 -8.26 5.73 0.14
CA SER A 89 -9.60 5.97 0.71
C SER A 89 -10.24 7.25 0.14
N ALA A 90 -9.45 8.29 -0.11
CA ALA A 90 -9.93 9.53 -0.72
C ALA A 90 -10.34 9.32 -2.20
N GLU A 91 -9.57 8.52 -2.94
CA GLU A 91 -9.94 8.11 -4.31
C GLU A 91 -11.27 7.34 -4.31
N ALA A 92 -11.43 6.36 -3.43
CA ALA A 92 -12.68 5.60 -3.31
C ALA A 92 -13.89 6.48 -2.89
N ALA A 93 -13.69 7.42 -1.97
CA ALA A 93 -14.72 8.34 -1.51
C ALA A 93 -15.16 9.36 -2.57
N ASN A 94 -14.33 9.63 -3.59
CA ASN A 94 -14.71 10.47 -4.73
C ASN A 94 -15.45 9.68 -5.81
N VAL A 95 -15.26 8.35 -5.90
CA VAL A 95 -15.97 7.48 -6.85
C VAL A 95 -17.35 7.08 -6.31
N SER A 96 -17.46 6.82 -5.00
CA SER A 96 -18.70 6.31 -4.39
C SER A 96 -19.95 7.20 -4.54
N PRO A 97 -19.89 8.55 -4.51
CA PRO A 97 -21.07 9.38 -4.64
C PRO A 97 -21.65 9.32 -6.05
N LEU A 98 -20.80 9.17 -7.07
CA LEU A 98 -21.25 9.03 -8.45
C LEU A 98 -21.92 7.67 -8.68
N GLN A 99 -21.36 6.60 -8.12
CA GLN A 99 -21.97 5.27 -8.19
C GLN A 99 -23.32 5.22 -7.45
N ALA A 100 -23.40 5.79 -6.25
CA ALA A 100 -24.66 5.85 -5.49
C ALA A 100 -25.73 6.70 -6.21
N LEU A 101 -25.33 7.78 -6.88
CA LEU A 101 -26.23 8.57 -7.72
C LEU A 101 -26.71 7.78 -8.95
N GLU A 102 -25.82 7.06 -9.62
CA GLU A 102 -26.16 6.19 -10.75
C GLU A 102 -27.15 5.10 -10.32
N GLU A 103 -26.88 4.39 -9.23
CA GLU A 103 -27.78 3.37 -8.67
C GLU A 103 -29.14 3.96 -8.28
N GLY A 104 -29.15 5.15 -7.68
CA GLY A 104 -30.38 5.87 -7.34
C GLY A 104 -31.20 6.24 -8.58
N LEU A 105 -30.54 6.76 -9.62
CA LEU A 105 -31.18 7.13 -10.88
C LEU A 105 -31.69 5.90 -11.64
N LEU A 106 -30.89 4.84 -11.72
CA LEU A 106 -31.30 3.55 -12.27
C LEU A 106 -32.49 2.98 -11.49
N GLY A 107 -32.50 3.11 -10.17
CA GLY A 107 -33.61 2.70 -9.31
C GLY A 107 -34.91 3.43 -9.66
N VAL A 108 -34.86 4.75 -9.82
CA VAL A 108 -36.03 5.56 -10.22
C VAL A 108 -36.51 5.21 -11.63
N ILE A 109 -35.59 5.06 -12.59
CA ILE A 109 -35.92 4.71 -13.98
C ILE A 109 -36.49 3.29 -14.08
N ASN A 110 -35.97 2.36 -13.28
CA ASN A 110 -36.39 0.96 -13.28
C ASN A 110 -37.61 0.69 -12.39
N ALA A 111 -38.02 1.60 -11.52
CA ALA A 111 -39.15 1.39 -10.60
C ALA A 111 -40.47 1.03 -11.33
N PRO A 112 -40.88 1.72 -12.42
CA PRO A 112 -42.09 1.36 -13.14
C PRO A 112 -42.02 -0.02 -13.78
N THR A 113 -40.90 -0.39 -14.40
CA THR A 113 -40.75 -1.70 -15.04
C THR A 113 -40.55 -2.82 -14.03
N ASN A 114 -39.92 -2.56 -12.88
CA ASN A 114 -39.88 -3.52 -11.78
C ASN A 114 -41.28 -3.77 -11.22
N LEU A 115 -42.13 -2.74 -11.10
CA LEU A 115 -43.50 -2.91 -10.62
C LEU A 115 -44.38 -3.66 -11.65
N LEU A 116 -44.24 -3.35 -12.93
CA LEU A 116 -45.10 -3.88 -13.99
C LEU A 116 -44.62 -5.22 -14.56
N LEU A 117 -43.31 -5.42 -14.65
CA LEU A 117 -42.67 -6.54 -15.36
C LEU A 117 -41.79 -7.39 -14.44
N SER A 118 -41.69 -7.06 -13.14
CA SER A 118 -40.78 -7.69 -12.18
C SER A 118 -39.33 -7.73 -12.67
N ARG A 119 -38.95 -6.79 -13.55
CA ARG A 119 -37.63 -6.72 -14.18
C ARG A 119 -37.20 -5.26 -14.43
N PRO A 120 -35.90 -4.96 -14.27
CA PRO A 120 -35.37 -3.65 -14.58
C PRO A 120 -35.35 -3.40 -16.09
N LEU A 121 -35.51 -2.12 -16.48
CA LEU A 121 -35.42 -1.65 -17.86
C LEU A 121 -33.96 -1.49 -18.30
N ILE A 122 -33.14 -0.91 -17.42
CA ILE A 122 -31.70 -0.65 -17.60
C ILE A 122 -30.91 -1.50 -16.59
N GLY A 123 -29.93 -2.25 -17.08
CA GLY A 123 -29.08 -3.14 -16.27
C GLY A 123 -29.44 -4.62 -16.40
N ASN A 124 -28.69 -5.47 -15.69
CA ASN A 124 -28.91 -6.91 -15.71
C ASN A 124 -30.12 -7.28 -14.84
N GLY A 125 -31.12 -7.95 -15.42
CA GLY A 125 -32.24 -8.52 -14.67
C GLY A 125 -31.82 -9.75 -13.87
N THR A 126 -32.71 -10.25 -13.01
CA THR A 126 -32.49 -11.52 -12.29
C THR A 126 -32.19 -12.66 -13.27
N ASN A 127 -31.11 -13.41 -13.03
CA ASN A 127 -30.75 -14.58 -13.83
C ASN A 127 -31.90 -15.60 -13.83
N GLY A 128 -32.18 -16.19 -14.99
CA GLY A 128 -33.17 -17.27 -15.11
C GLY A 128 -32.75 -18.50 -14.29
N THR A 129 -33.72 -19.18 -13.67
CA THR A 129 -33.47 -20.45 -12.96
C THR A 129 -32.91 -21.48 -13.94
N PRO A 130 -31.86 -22.27 -13.58
CA PRO A 130 -31.30 -23.29 -14.46
C PRO A 130 -32.36 -24.29 -14.93
N GLY A 131 -32.53 -24.42 -16.24
CA GLY A 131 -33.46 -25.39 -16.84
C GLY A 131 -33.66 -25.16 -18.35
N PRO A 132 -33.76 -26.23 -19.16
CA PRO A 132 -33.96 -26.11 -20.60
C PRO A 132 -35.33 -25.47 -20.90
N GLY A 133 -35.32 -24.35 -21.62
CA GLY A 133 -36.53 -23.66 -22.09
C GLY A 133 -36.90 -22.35 -21.38
N LYS A 134 -36.11 -21.86 -20.43
CA LYS A 134 -36.31 -20.50 -19.88
C LYS A 134 -35.37 -19.52 -20.56
N THR A 135 -35.91 -18.76 -21.51
CA THR A 135 -35.17 -17.71 -22.22
C THR A 135 -34.75 -16.61 -21.25
N ALA A 136 -33.43 -16.37 -21.14
CA ALA A 136 -32.93 -15.11 -20.64
C ALA A 136 -33.36 -14.02 -21.63
N GLY A 137 -34.38 -13.23 -21.26
CA GLY A 137 -34.85 -12.15 -22.14
C GLY A 137 -33.81 -11.02 -22.19
N LEU A 138 -33.53 -10.52 -23.38
CA LEU A 138 -32.62 -9.40 -23.66
C LEU A 138 -32.84 -8.24 -22.67
N ALA A 139 -31.78 -7.78 -22.01
CA ALA A 139 -31.80 -6.52 -21.27
C ALA A 139 -31.87 -5.36 -22.28
N GLY A 140 -32.64 -4.30 -21.96
CA GLY A 140 -32.74 -3.11 -22.81
C GLY A 140 -31.38 -2.41 -22.90
N SER A 141 -30.62 -2.70 -23.94
CA SER A 141 -29.27 -2.15 -24.14
C SER A 141 -29.36 -0.74 -24.72
N TYR A 142 -29.37 0.28 -23.86
CA TYR A 142 -28.92 1.62 -24.22
C TYR A 142 -27.67 1.94 -23.39
N GLY A 143 -26.51 1.53 -23.92
CA GLY A 143 -25.20 1.74 -23.30
C GLY A 143 -24.24 0.61 -23.65
N ALA A 144 -23.61 0.69 -24.82
CA ALA A 144 -22.58 -0.25 -25.23
C ALA A 144 -21.32 -0.06 -24.35
N THR A 145 -21.10 -0.96 -23.40
CA THR A 145 -19.75 -1.26 -22.93
C THR A 145 -19.28 -2.51 -23.66
N VAL A 146 -18.37 -2.31 -24.61
CA VAL A 146 -17.57 -3.36 -25.24
C VAL A 146 -16.84 -4.10 -24.13
N ALA A 147 -17.31 -5.31 -23.79
CA ALA A 147 -16.51 -6.26 -23.03
C ALA A 147 -15.33 -6.65 -23.91
N MET A 148 -14.15 -6.08 -23.62
CA MET A 148 -12.89 -6.61 -24.12
C MET A 148 -12.73 -8.03 -23.59
N ALA A 149 -12.93 -8.98 -24.48
CA ALA A 149 -12.47 -10.35 -24.34
C ALA A 149 -10.95 -10.38 -24.62
N ASP A 150 -10.15 -10.59 -23.58
CA ASP A 150 -8.79 -11.14 -23.65
C ASP A 150 -8.40 -11.51 -22.21
N ARG A 151 -7.84 -12.67 -21.85
CA ARG A 151 -7.59 -13.96 -22.49
C ARG A 151 -7.32 -14.93 -21.32
N ALA A 152 -7.39 -16.23 -21.61
CA ALA A 152 -6.99 -17.33 -20.74
C ALA A 152 -5.52 -17.21 -20.25
#